data_AF-A0A2X3BA34-F1
#
_entry.id   AF-A0A2X3BA34-F1
#
_cell.length_a   1.000
_cell.length_b   1.000
_cell.length_c   1.000
_cell.angle_alpha   90.00
_cell.angle_beta   90.00
_cell.angle_gamma   90.00
#
_symmetry.space_group_name_H-M   'P 1'
#
loop_
_entity.id
_entity.type
_entity.pdbx_description
1 polymer ?
#
loop_
_entity_poly.entity_id
_entity_poly.type
_entity_poly.pdbx_seq_one_letter_code
_entity_poly.pdbx_strand_id
1 'polypeptide(L)'
;MRELAEYHPTRFMAESSRYDKRRADFAVAFIEALKHTKGRWAGKPFKLIDWQEQIIRDLFGVVKPDGFRQFTTAYVEIPKKQGKSELAAAVALLLCCGDGEERAEVYGCAADRQQASIVFEVAADMVRMCPPLAKRVKILRSQKRIIYSPPIPSTRYYPPRRIPNTDSIFPEWYSMSYTPNPTGRSST
;
A
#
# COMPACT_ATOMS: atom_id res chain seq x y z
N MET A 1 20.88 -11.51 16.49
CA MET A 1 20.09 -10.27 16.59
C MET A 1 21.12 -9.16 16.76
N ARG A 2 21.22 -8.21 15.83
CA ARG A 2 22.11 -7.06 16.04
C ARG A 2 21.27 -6.11 16.89
N GLU A 3 21.54 -6.02 18.18
CA GLU A 3 20.95 -4.95 18.98
C GLU A 3 21.63 -3.64 18.56
N LEU A 4 20.87 -2.56 18.40
CA LEU A 4 21.43 -1.21 18.41
C LEU A 4 22.39 -1.10 19.61
N ALA A 5 23.66 -0.79 19.34
CA ALA A 5 24.71 -0.83 20.37
C ALA A 5 24.40 0.09 21.55
N GLU A 6 23.73 1.22 21.28
CA GLU A 6 23.18 2.12 22.30
C GLU A 6 21.87 2.73 21.80
N TYR A 7 20.73 2.22 22.27
CA TYR A 7 19.44 2.87 22.05
C TYR A 7 19.20 3.95 23.11
N HIS A 8 18.98 5.17 22.64
CA HIS A 8 18.57 6.28 23.48
C HIS A 8 17.10 6.62 23.18
N PRO A 9 16.21 6.62 24.19
CA PRO A 9 14.83 7.03 23.98
C PRO A 9 14.75 8.43 23.41
N THR A 10 13.78 8.66 22.52
CA THR A 10 13.56 9.97 21.94
C THR A 10 13.34 11.06 23.01
N ARG A 11 13.87 12.26 22.72
CA ARG A 11 13.64 13.48 23.54
C ARG A 11 12.17 13.87 23.68
N PHE A 12 11.30 13.30 22.84
CA PHE A 12 9.86 13.56 22.86
C PHE A 12 9.10 12.64 23.84
N MET A 13 9.79 11.77 24.57
CA MET A 13 9.20 10.97 25.64
C MET A 13 8.74 11.90 26.78
N ALA A 14 7.47 11.76 27.18
CA ALA A 14 6.92 12.52 28.30
C ALA A 14 7.52 12.01 29.61
N GLU A 15 7.68 12.89 30.60
CA GLU A 15 8.25 12.52 31.90
C GLU A 15 7.49 11.40 32.63
N SER A 16 6.18 11.32 32.41
CA SER A 16 5.32 10.27 32.97
C SER A 16 5.37 8.94 32.20
N SER A 17 5.96 8.93 31.01
CA SER A 17 6.04 7.74 30.16
C SER A 17 7.34 6.98 30.40
N ARG A 18 7.32 5.68 30.11
CA ARG A 18 8.48 4.80 30.27
C ARG A 18 8.80 4.07 28.99
N TYR A 19 10.07 3.69 28.84
CA TYR A 19 10.49 2.79 27.79
C TYR A 19 10.26 1.32 28.18
N ASP A 20 9.47 0.61 27.39
CA ASP A 20 9.24 -0.82 27.49
C ASP A 20 10.05 -1.57 26.44
N LYS A 21 11.20 -2.11 26.87
CA LYS A 21 12.11 -2.87 25.99
C LYS A 21 11.40 -4.07 25.35
N ARG A 22 10.50 -4.77 26.07
CA ARG A 22 9.87 -5.99 25.56
C ARG A 22 8.94 -5.69 24.39
N ARG A 23 8.16 -4.60 24.47
CA ARG A 23 7.27 -4.18 23.37
C ARG A 23 8.07 -3.71 22.16
N ALA A 24 9.15 -2.96 22.41
CA ALA A 24 10.05 -2.52 21.36
C ALA A 24 10.73 -3.70 20.63
N ASP A 25 11.29 -4.65 21.39
CA ASP A 25 11.95 -5.85 20.84
C ASP A 25 10.97 -6.73 20.08
N PHE A 26 9.72 -6.85 20.54
CA PHE A 26 8.68 -7.56 19.82
C PHE A 26 8.39 -6.91 18.45
N ALA A 27 8.23 -5.59 18.40
CA ALA A 27 8.00 -4.87 17.16
C ALA A 27 9.17 -5.03 16.17
N VAL A 28 10.40 -4.92 16.66
CA VAL A 28 11.62 -5.13 15.86
C VAL A 28 11.68 -6.57 15.35
N ALA A 29 11.51 -7.56 16.23
CA ALA A 29 11.56 -8.97 15.88
C ALA A 29 10.46 -9.36 14.88
N PHE A 30 9.27 -8.78 14.99
CA PHE A 30 8.19 -9.00 14.03
C PHE A 30 8.59 -8.51 12.63
N ILE A 31 9.14 -7.29 12.54
CA ILE A 31 9.56 -6.72 11.26
C ILE A 31 10.73 -7.52 10.68
N GLU A 32 11.71 -7.91 11.50
CA GLU A 32 12.86 -8.71 11.05
C GLU A 32 12.50 -10.14 10.61
N ALA A 33 11.37 -10.67 11.10
CA ALA A 33 10.83 -11.94 10.64
C ALA A 33 10.22 -11.86 9.22
N LEU A 34 9.91 -10.65 8.72
CA LEU A 34 9.48 -10.44 7.36
C LEU A 34 10.65 -10.53 6.38
N LYS A 35 10.34 -10.63 5.09
CA LYS A 35 11.34 -10.72 4.02
C LYS A 35 11.21 -9.53 3.07
N HIS A 36 12.34 -9.07 2.56
CA HIS A 36 12.33 -8.09 1.48
C HIS A 36 11.67 -8.67 0.22
N THR A 37 10.87 -7.85 -0.46
CA THR A 37 10.06 -8.29 -1.61
C THR A 37 10.69 -7.94 -2.96
N LYS A 38 11.56 -6.92 -3.01
CA LYS A 38 12.03 -6.32 -4.27
C LYS A 38 13.55 -6.31 -4.39
N GLY A 39 14.00 -6.34 -5.65
CA GLY A 39 15.40 -6.14 -6.04
C GLY A 39 16.34 -7.26 -5.59
N ARG A 40 17.63 -6.94 -5.48
CA ARG A 40 18.70 -7.88 -5.12
C ARG A 40 18.56 -8.52 -3.73
N TRP A 41 17.64 -8.00 -2.90
CA TRP A 41 17.40 -8.46 -1.54
C TRP A 41 16.14 -9.33 -1.42
N ALA A 42 15.43 -9.58 -2.52
CA ALA A 42 14.22 -10.40 -2.52
C ALA A 42 14.46 -11.75 -1.83
N GLY A 43 13.57 -12.11 -0.90
CA GLY A 43 13.63 -13.34 -0.12
C GLY A 43 14.61 -13.33 1.06
N LYS A 44 15.43 -12.29 1.23
CA LYS A 44 16.30 -12.13 2.41
C LYS A 44 15.52 -11.53 3.59
N PRO A 45 15.90 -11.85 4.84
CA PRO A 45 15.29 -11.24 6.04
C PRO A 45 15.35 -9.72 5.99
N PHE A 46 14.27 -9.07 6.42
CA PHE A 46 14.15 -7.62 6.49
C PHE A 46 14.93 -7.09 7.68
N LYS A 47 16.25 -6.89 7.52
CA LYS A 47 17.07 -6.33 8.60
C LYS A 47 16.86 -4.83 8.67
N LEU A 48 16.34 -4.35 9.79
CA LEU A 48 16.24 -2.93 10.05
C LEU A 48 17.64 -2.33 10.12
N ILE A 49 17.81 -1.16 9.52
CA ILE A 49 19.00 -0.33 9.72
C ILE A 49 18.80 0.54 10.96
N ASP A 50 19.89 0.97 11.57
CA ASP A 50 19.92 1.61 12.89
C ASP A 50 18.85 2.71 13.06
N TRP A 51 18.70 3.61 12.08
CA TRP A 51 17.69 4.68 12.14
C TRP A 51 16.26 4.19 11.98
N GLN A 52 16.01 3.11 11.21
CA GLN A 52 14.68 2.51 11.09
C GLN A 52 14.30 1.83 12.40
N GLU A 53 15.24 1.09 12.99
CA GLU A 53 15.05 0.44 14.28
C GLU A 53 14.78 1.48 15.38
N GLN A 54 15.51 2.60 15.39
CA GLN A 54 15.26 3.72 16.30
C GLN A 54 13.80 4.21 16.22
N ILE A 55 13.29 4.47 15.02
CA ILE A 55 11.90 4.92 14.83
C ILE A 55 10.91 3.88 15.36
N ILE A 56 11.12 2.60 15.06
CA ILE A 56 10.22 1.53 15.53
C ILE A 56 10.26 1.41 17.05
N ARG A 57 11.45 1.47 17.66
CA ARG A 57 11.62 1.42 19.11
C ARG A 57 10.99 2.62 19.80
N ASP A 58 11.11 3.83 19.24
CA ASP A 58 10.47 5.03 19.78
C ASP A 58 8.94 4.91 19.71
N LEU A 59 8.39 4.48 18.57
CA LEU A 59 6.94 4.41 18.37
C LEU A 59 6.25 3.31 19.17
N PHE A 60 6.85 2.12 19.24
CA PHE A 60 6.24 0.95 19.89
C PHE A 60 6.76 0.70 21.31
N GLY A 61 7.89 1.27 21.68
CA GLY A 61 8.53 1.09 22.98
C GLY A 61 8.17 2.15 24.02
N VAL A 62 7.71 3.35 23.63
CA VAL A 62 7.36 4.39 24.59
C VAL A 62 5.89 4.27 25.01
N VAL A 63 5.68 3.98 26.29
CA VAL A 63 4.36 3.62 26.85
C VAL A 63 4.01 4.56 28.00
N LYS A 64 2.76 5.02 28.02
CA LYS A 64 2.16 5.79 29.10
C LYS A 64 1.92 4.90 30.34
N PRO A 65 1.64 5.50 31.52
CA PRO A 65 1.31 4.75 32.73
C PRO A 65 0.11 3.81 32.58
N ASP A 66 -0.85 4.18 31.75
CA ASP A 66 -2.07 3.41 31.42
C ASP A 66 -1.80 2.16 30.56
N GLY A 67 -0.57 1.97 30.09
CA GLY A 67 -0.19 0.83 29.24
C GLY A 67 -0.41 1.06 27.74
N PHE A 68 -0.89 2.24 27.32
CA PHE A 68 -1.02 2.59 25.90
C PHE A 68 0.24 3.27 25.35
N ARG A 69 0.42 3.23 24.03
CA ARG A 69 1.52 3.94 23.37
C ARG A 69 1.41 5.44 23.63
N GLN A 70 2.55 6.09 23.88
CA GLN A 70 2.58 7.55 23.98
C GLN A 70 2.35 8.19 22.60
N PHE A 71 3.04 7.70 21.58
CA PHE A 71 2.96 8.22 20.23
C PHE A 71 1.82 7.54 19.45
N THR A 72 0.78 8.29 19.16
CA THR A 72 -0.32 7.88 18.26
C THR A 72 -0.08 8.35 16.82
N THR A 73 0.75 9.37 16.64
CA THR A 73 1.04 10.00 15.35
C THR A 73 2.54 10.13 15.17
N ALA A 74 3.03 9.72 14.01
CA ALA A 74 4.44 9.82 13.63
C ALA A 74 4.56 10.54 12.28
N TYR A 75 5.48 11.49 12.20
CA TYR A 75 5.84 12.13 10.94
C TYR A 75 7.30 11.81 10.62
N VAL A 76 7.55 11.18 9.46
CA VAL A 76 8.89 10.75 9.06
C VAL A 76 9.13 11.12 7.61
N GLU A 77 10.17 11.91 7.37
CA GLU A 77 10.61 12.28 6.03
C GLU A 77 11.72 11.33 5.57
N ILE A 78 11.42 10.53 4.55
CA ILE A 78 12.37 9.54 4.03
C ILE A 78 12.62 9.80 2.54
N PRO A 79 13.88 9.98 2.10
CA PRO A 79 14.19 10.24 0.71
C PRO A 79 13.89 9.02 -0.18
N LYS A 80 13.87 9.23 -1.50
CA LYS A 80 13.63 8.15 -2.47
C LYS A 80 14.73 7.08 -2.36
N LYS A 81 14.36 5.82 -2.65
CA LYS A 81 15.24 4.63 -2.64
C LYS A 81 15.74 4.16 -1.25
N GLN A 82 15.19 4.67 -0.15
CA GLN A 82 15.52 4.22 1.22
C GLN A 82 14.56 3.17 1.80
N GLY A 83 13.84 2.43 0.95
CA GLY A 83 12.97 1.35 1.41
C GLY A 83 11.72 1.79 2.19
N LYS A 84 11.25 3.04 2.00
CA LYS A 84 10.11 3.58 2.76
C LYS A 84 8.80 2.80 2.57
N SER A 85 8.58 2.26 1.36
CA SER A 85 7.37 1.51 1.06
C SER A 85 7.39 0.14 1.73
N GLU A 86 8.56 -0.48 1.81
CA GLU A 86 8.75 -1.72 2.55
C GLU A 86 8.61 -1.51 4.07
N LEU A 87 9.19 -0.45 4.62
CA LEU A 87 9.02 -0.10 6.04
C LEU A 87 7.53 0.16 6.37
N ALA A 88 6.84 0.94 5.54
CA ALA A 88 5.41 1.22 5.73
C ALA A 88 4.55 -0.05 5.66
N ALA A 89 4.86 -0.98 4.74
CA ALA A 89 4.17 -2.26 4.64
C ALA A 89 4.40 -3.13 5.88
N ALA A 90 5.63 -3.17 6.41
CA ALA A 90 5.97 -3.92 7.61
C ALA A 90 5.23 -3.37 8.84
N VAL A 91 5.20 -2.04 9.01
CA VAL A 91 4.45 -1.37 10.10
C VAL A 91 2.95 -1.64 9.97
N ALA A 92 2.39 -1.57 8.76
CA ALA A 92 0.98 -1.88 8.54
C ALA A 92 0.62 -3.32 8.91
N LEU A 93 1.50 -4.29 8.60
CA LEU A 93 1.32 -5.69 9.00
C LEU A 93 1.46 -5.88 10.52
N LEU A 94 2.39 -5.16 11.16
CA LEU A 94 2.55 -5.20 12.62
C LEU A 94 1.29 -4.69 13.32
N LEU A 95 0.74 -3.54 12.88
CA LEU A 95 -0.49 -2.99 13.45
C LEU A 95 -1.71 -3.89 13.19
N CYS A 96 -1.79 -4.49 12.00
CA CYS A 96 -2.92 -5.34 11.61
C CYS A 96 -2.88 -6.73 12.29
N CYS A 97 -1.70 -7.32 12.49
CA CYS A 97 -1.59 -8.73 12.90
C CYS A 97 -0.81 -8.94 14.21
N GLY A 98 0.02 -7.99 14.63
CA GLY A 98 0.96 -8.16 15.74
C GLY A 98 0.62 -7.36 16.99
N ASP A 99 -0.20 -6.30 16.90
CA ASP A 99 -0.45 -5.38 18.02
C ASP A 99 -1.44 -5.92 19.07
N GLY A 100 -2.02 -7.10 18.85
CA GLY A 100 -2.96 -7.74 19.76
C GLY A 100 -4.35 -7.10 19.81
N GLU A 101 -4.63 -6.13 18.92
CA GLU A 101 -5.93 -5.49 18.80
C GLU A 101 -6.88 -6.35 17.96
N GLU A 102 -8.04 -6.69 18.52
CA GLU A 102 -9.07 -7.44 17.80
C GLU A 102 -9.71 -6.57 16.72
N ARG A 103 -9.77 -7.10 15.49
CA ARG A 103 -10.36 -6.41 14.32
C ARG A 103 -9.69 -5.07 13.99
N ALA A 104 -8.37 -4.95 14.20
CA ALA A 104 -7.61 -3.78 13.78
C ALA A 104 -7.80 -3.49 12.29
N GLU A 105 -8.15 -2.24 11.97
CA GLU A 105 -8.27 -1.77 10.60
C GLU A 105 -7.13 -0.82 10.26
N VAL A 106 -6.31 -1.18 9.27
CA VAL A 106 -5.17 -0.37 8.83
C VAL A 106 -5.42 0.15 7.42
N TYR A 107 -5.41 1.47 7.29
CA TYR A 107 -5.71 2.17 6.04
C TYR A 107 -4.44 2.76 5.42
N GLY A 108 -4.18 2.44 4.15
CA GLY A 108 -3.10 3.04 3.36
C GLY A 108 -3.61 4.21 2.52
N CYS A 109 -3.22 5.44 2.88
CA CYS A 109 -3.59 6.65 2.15
C CYS A 109 -2.41 7.17 1.32
N ALA A 110 -2.67 7.56 0.07
CA ALA A 110 -1.70 8.23 -0.80
C ALA A 110 -2.42 9.18 -1.77
N ALA A 111 -1.67 10.07 -2.40
CA ALA A 111 -2.21 11.03 -3.38
C ALA A 111 -2.87 10.35 -4.60
N ASP A 112 -2.43 9.14 -4.95
CA ASP A 112 -3.01 8.36 -6.04
C ASP A 112 -3.15 6.89 -5.65
N ARG A 113 -4.15 6.22 -6.24
CA ARG A 113 -4.42 4.80 -6.03
C ARG A 113 -3.24 3.92 -6.41
N GLN A 114 -2.49 4.26 -7.45
CA GLN A 114 -1.32 3.46 -7.84
C GLN A 114 -0.26 3.53 -6.74
N GLN A 115 -0.06 4.71 -6.13
CA GLN A 115 0.88 4.88 -5.02
C GLN A 115 0.44 4.11 -3.78
N ALA A 116 -0.84 4.18 -3.41
CA ALA A 116 -1.38 3.37 -2.31
C ALA A 116 -1.24 1.86 -2.59
N SER A 117 -1.45 1.45 -3.85
CA SER A 117 -1.31 0.06 -4.25
C SER A 117 0.12 -0.45 -4.06
N ILE A 118 1.16 0.38 -4.25
CA ILE A 118 2.55 -0.05 -4.04
C ILE A 118 2.79 -0.62 -2.64
N VAL A 119 2.27 0.04 -1.60
CA VAL A 119 2.45 -0.41 -0.20
C VAL A 119 1.66 -1.70 0.05
N PHE A 120 0.42 -1.76 -0.46
CA PHE A 120 -0.43 -2.95 -0.34
C PHE A 120 0.19 -4.18 -1.02
N GLU A 121 0.72 -4.01 -2.24
CA GLU A 121 1.38 -5.08 -2.99
C GLU A 121 2.61 -5.62 -2.25
N VAL A 122 3.42 -4.72 -1.68
CA VAL A 122 4.58 -5.11 -0.88
C VAL A 122 4.14 -5.87 0.38
N ALA A 123 3.11 -5.42 1.09
CA ALA A 123 2.58 -6.13 2.25
C ALA A 123 2.03 -7.52 1.87
N ALA A 124 1.28 -7.60 0.77
CA ALA A 124 0.74 -8.86 0.25
C ALA A 124 1.86 -9.86 -0.09
N ASP A 125 2.95 -9.40 -0.70
CA ASP A 125 4.10 -10.24 -1.01
C ASP A 125 4.84 -10.70 0.26
N MET A 126 5.01 -9.82 1.26
CA MET A 126 5.56 -10.19 2.56
C MET A 126 4.73 -11.30 3.24
N VAL A 127 3.40 -11.18 3.21
CA VAL A 127 2.49 -12.20 3.75
C VAL A 127 2.66 -13.53 3.02
N ARG A 128 2.71 -13.53 1.68
CA ARG A 128 2.92 -14.75 0.88
C ARG A 128 4.25 -15.45 1.19
N MET A 129 5.29 -14.67 1.47
CA MET A 129 6.62 -15.19 1.80
C MET A 129 6.78 -15.69 3.25
N CYS A 130 5.80 -15.41 4.11
CA CYS A 130 5.79 -15.81 5.51
C CYS A 130 4.68 -16.86 5.76
N PRO A 131 5.00 -18.17 5.82
CA PRO A 131 4.01 -19.23 5.95
C PRO A 131 3.04 -19.08 7.15
N PRO A 132 3.49 -18.64 8.34
CA PRO A 132 2.58 -18.38 9.47
C PRO A 132 1.55 -17.28 9.23
N LEU A 133 1.92 -16.23 8.48
CA LEU A 133 1.02 -15.12 8.12
C LEU A 133 0.10 -15.53 6.98
N ALA A 134 0.62 -16.20 5.94
CA ALA A 134 -0.17 -16.68 4.82
C ALA A 134 -1.33 -17.61 5.22
N LYS A 135 -1.17 -18.40 6.30
CA LYS A 135 -2.23 -19.25 6.84
C LYS A 135 -3.36 -18.49 7.52
N ARG A 136 -3.10 -17.26 7.99
CA ARG A 136 -4.03 -16.47 8.84
C ARG A 136 -4.59 -15.24 8.13
N VAL A 137 -3.88 -14.73 7.12
CA VAL A 137 -4.22 -13.51 6.41
C VAL A 137 -4.76 -13.84 5.01
N LYS A 138 -5.98 -13.37 4.71
CA LYS A 138 -6.57 -13.47 3.37
C LYS A 138 -6.34 -12.17 2.61
N ILE A 139 -5.58 -12.25 1.51
CA ILE A 139 -5.32 -11.09 0.66
C ILE A 139 -6.48 -10.92 -0.32
N LEU A 140 -7.25 -9.84 -0.19
CA LEU A 140 -8.35 -9.50 -1.09
C LEU A 140 -7.97 -8.31 -1.97
N ARG A 141 -7.84 -8.55 -3.28
CA ARG A 141 -7.61 -7.47 -4.26
C ARG A 141 -8.94 -7.02 -4.83
N SER A 142 -9.30 -5.76 -4.66
CA SER A 142 -10.44 -5.16 -5.34
C SER A 142 -9.97 -4.27 -6.48
N GLN A 143 -10.25 -4.68 -7.72
CA GLN A 143 -10.16 -3.81 -8.89
C GLN A 143 -11.60 -3.45 -9.27
N LYS A 144 -12.06 -2.25 -8.86
CA LYS A 144 -13.32 -1.68 -9.32
C LYS A 144 -13.16 -1.22 -10.78
N ARG A 145 -12.98 -2.17 -11.71
CA ARG A 145 -12.73 -1.91 -13.13
C ARG A 145 -13.64 -2.78 -13.98
N ILE A 146 -14.38 -2.14 -14.89
CA ILE A 146 -15.13 -2.82 -15.95
C ILE A 146 -14.31 -2.66 -17.23
N ILE A 147 -14.02 -3.76 -17.91
CA ILE A 147 -13.31 -3.75 -19.20
C ILE A 147 -14.26 -4.32 -20.24
N TYR A 148 -14.59 -3.52 -21.25
CA TYR A 148 -15.27 -4.01 -22.44
C TYR A 148 -14.23 -4.48 -23.45
N SER A 149 -14.25 -5.78 -23.79
CA SER A 149 -13.43 -6.32 -24.87
C SER A 149 -14.32 -6.56 -26.08
N PRO A 150 -14.33 -5.67 -27.09
CA PRO A 150 -15.06 -5.95 -28.32
C PRO A 150 -14.44 -7.16 -29.04
N PRO A 151 -15.25 -7.97 -29.75
CA PRO A 151 -14.70 -9.03 -30.60
C PRO A 151 -13.79 -8.41 -31.65
N ILE A 152 -12.54 -8.88 -31.73
CA ILE A 152 -11.62 -8.54 -32.81
C ILE A 152 -12.29 -9.02 -34.11
N PRO A 153 -12.55 -8.15 -35.11
CA PRO A 153 -13.07 -8.62 -36.36
C PRO A 153 -11.94 -9.36 -37.08
N SER A 154 -11.97 -10.69 -37.05
CA SER A 154 -11.22 -11.51 -37.98
C SER A 154 -11.71 -11.14 -39.39
N THR A 155 -10.96 -10.30 -40.08
CA THR A 155 -11.01 -10.09 -41.53
C THR A 155 -12.42 -10.12 -42.13
N ARG A 156 -13.21 -9.09 -41.85
CA ARG A 156 -14.23 -8.57 -42.78
C ARG A 156 -14.74 -7.24 -42.26
N TYR A 157 -14.36 -6.16 -42.96
CA TYR A 157 -14.97 -4.86 -42.82
C TYR A 157 -16.47 -5.00 -43.14
N TYR A 158 -17.33 -5.01 -42.12
CA TYR A 158 -18.77 -4.87 -42.34
C TYR A 158 -19.08 -3.38 -42.42
N PRO A 159 -19.62 -2.87 -43.54
CA PRO A 159 -20.18 -1.52 -43.56
C PRO A 159 -21.32 -1.45 -42.52
N PRO A 160 -21.54 -0.29 -41.88
CA PRO A 160 -22.57 -0.16 -40.87
C PRO A 160 -23.93 -0.54 -41.46
N ARG A 161 -24.49 -1.68 -41.02
CA ARG A 161 -25.89 -2.00 -41.28
C ARG A 161 -26.71 -0.99 -40.50
N ARG A 162 -27.57 -0.22 -41.19
CA ARG A 162 -28.61 0.57 -40.54
C ARG A 162 -29.39 -0.34 -39.60
N ILE A 163 -29.31 -0.07 -38.31
CA ILE A 163 -30.15 -0.72 -37.31
C ILE A 163 -31.55 -0.12 -37.49
N PRO A 164 -32.61 -0.92 -37.74
CA PRO A 164 -33.96 -0.39 -37.72
C PRO A 164 -34.35 -0.08 -36.27
N ASN A 165 -34.69 1.17 -36.00
CA ASN A 165 -35.27 1.72 -34.76
C ASN A 165 -34.58 1.33 -33.44
N THR A 166 -33.57 2.13 -33.07
CA THR A 166 -33.03 2.23 -31.70
C THR A 166 -33.46 3.52 -31.04
N ASP A 167 -34.77 3.77 -30.97
CA ASP A 167 -35.33 4.92 -30.22
C ASP A 167 -35.60 4.60 -28.74
N SER A 168 -35.30 3.39 -28.26
CA SER A 168 -35.76 2.94 -26.93
C SER A 168 -34.68 2.54 -25.93
N ILE A 169 -33.37 2.59 -26.24
CA ILE A 169 -32.35 2.08 -25.30
C ILE A 169 -31.29 3.11 -24.87
N PHE A 170 -30.92 4.12 -25.65
CA PHE A 170 -30.01 5.20 -25.18
C PHE A 170 -30.24 6.53 -25.92
N PRO A 171 -31.11 7.43 -25.44
CA PRO A 171 -31.50 8.62 -26.21
C PRO A 171 -30.48 9.77 -26.25
N GLU A 172 -29.55 9.88 -25.29
CA GLU A 172 -28.81 11.14 -25.08
C GLU A 172 -27.29 11.11 -25.35
N TRP A 173 -26.68 9.94 -25.55
CA TRP A 173 -25.21 9.87 -25.60
C TRP A 173 -24.57 10.17 -26.97
N TYR A 174 -25.36 10.25 -28.04
CA TYR A 174 -24.83 10.41 -29.41
C TYR A 174 -24.83 11.85 -29.94
N SER A 175 -25.40 12.81 -29.21
CA SER A 175 -25.61 14.18 -29.70
C SER A 175 -24.47 15.17 -29.40
N MET A 176 -23.45 14.81 -28.60
CA MET A 176 -22.62 15.84 -27.95
C MET A 176 -21.13 15.85 -28.30
N SER A 177 -20.72 15.34 -29.46
CA SER A 177 -19.39 15.66 -30.00
C SER A 177 -19.25 15.25 -31.46
N TYR A 178 -19.67 16.11 -32.39
CA TYR A 178 -18.98 16.31 -33.67
C TYR A 178 -19.64 17.49 -34.41
N THR A 179 -19.06 18.68 -34.28
CA THR A 179 -19.20 19.74 -35.30
C THR A 179 -17.92 19.76 -36.11
N PRO A 180 -17.86 19.14 -37.30
CA PRO A 180 -16.78 19.35 -38.23
C PRO A 180 -16.97 20.69 -38.95
N ASN A 181 -15.90 21.49 -38.93
CA ASN A 181 -15.76 22.79 -39.58
C ASN A 181 -15.96 22.65 -41.12
N PRO A 182 -16.83 23.44 -41.78
CA PRO A 182 -17.07 23.28 -43.20
C PRO A 182 -16.25 24.29 -44.00
N THR A 183 -15.13 23.88 -44.59
CA THR A 183 -14.64 24.45 -45.86
C THR A 183 -13.62 23.51 -46.50
N GLY A 184 -14.12 22.60 -47.33
CA GLY A 184 -13.35 22.10 -48.45
C GLY A 184 -13.56 23.02 -49.66
N ARG A 185 -12.49 23.26 -50.43
CA ARG A 185 -12.59 23.35 -51.89
C ARG A 185 -11.31 22.83 -52.54
N SER A 186 -11.54 22.04 -53.58
CA SER A 186 -10.67 21.20 -54.39
C SER A 186 -10.08 21.93 -55.60
N SER A 187 -9.09 21.27 -56.23
CA SER A 187 -8.59 21.41 -57.61
C SER A 187 -7.97 22.78 -57.96
N THR A 188 -6.70 22.87 -58.36
CA THR A 188 -6.03 22.29 -59.55
C THR A 188 -4.52 22.31 -59.33
#